data_AF-A0A161K7T9-F1
#
_entry.id   AF-A0A161K7T9-F1
#
_cell.length_a   1.000
_cell.length_b   1.000
_cell.length_c   1.000
_cell.angle_alpha   90.00
_cell.angle_beta   90.00
_cell.angle_gamma   90.00
#
_symmetry.space_group_name_H-M   'P 1'
#
loop_
_entity.id
_entity.type
_entity.pdbx_description
1 polymer ?
#
loop_
_entity_poly.entity_id
_entity_poly.type
_entity_poly.pdbx_seq_one_letter_code
_entity_poly.pdbx_strand_id
1 'polypeptide(L)'
;MPGFSEQLRVEAEPIWRKIFDHPFLKEIKDGTLPLETFQYYLAQDYLYLEGFGRTVAMALAKAPNSQTFQDLAHRVMTPVERPLHHKLFAEAGLTIADAESAVRSPANTAYVDHMLQTVSLHGLGPAAAALLPCPWTYHLLKDEVGQSEHPLYGQWTSFYVQGLLEGSVEAWRGFVDQMADDAGQVELEAMRQAFMTSSRYEFMFWEAAYNRQQWPVGYASRIAYAYLDLAILGVKSNKNKSNGGLLCPKRRSTE
;
A
#
# COMPACT_ATOMS: atom_id res chain seq x y z
N MET A 1 -29.78 -11.87 -11.68
CA MET A 1 -29.40 -11.79 -10.26
C MET A 1 -28.16 -10.91 -10.17
N PRO A 2 -27.95 -10.13 -9.09
CA PRO A 2 -26.71 -9.39 -8.92
C PRO A 2 -25.51 -10.36 -8.93
N GLY A 3 -24.40 -9.94 -9.54
CA GLY A 3 -23.15 -10.70 -9.57
C GLY A 3 -22.65 -11.01 -8.16
N PHE A 4 -21.77 -12.01 -8.02
CA PHE A 4 -21.21 -12.40 -6.73
C PHE A 4 -20.45 -11.25 -6.06
N SER A 5 -19.71 -10.45 -6.83
CA SER A 5 -19.02 -9.25 -6.37
C SER A 5 -19.97 -8.23 -5.71
N GLU A 6 -21.19 -8.08 -6.23
CA GLU A 6 -22.21 -7.21 -5.66
C GLU A 6 -22.78 -7.79 -4.35
N GLN A 7 -22.95 -9.12 -4.27
CA GLN A 7 -23.36 -9.77 -3.02
C GLN A 7 -22.31 -9.54 -1.91
N LEU A 8 -21.03 -9.72 -2.24
CA LEU A 8 -19.91 -9.44 -1.32
C LEU A 8 -19.91 -7.98 -0.85
N ARG A 9 -20.17 -7.03 -1.76
CA ARG A 9 -20.29 -5.61 -1.44
C ARG A 9 -21.42 -5.33 -0.46
N VAL A 10 -22.60 -5.92 -0.69
CA VAL A 10 -23.74 -5.81 0.24
C VAL A 10 -23.41 -6.37 1.61
N GLU A 11 -22.71 -7.51 1.68
CA GLU A 11 -22.27 -8.11 2.94
C GLU A 11 -21.22 -7.24 3.68
N ALA A 12 -20.34 -6.55 2.94
CA ALA A 12 -19.29 -5.71 3.48
C ALA A 12 -19.75 -4.29 3.87
N GLU A 13 -20.97 -3.90 3.54
CA GLU A 13 -21.54 -2.56 3.80
C GLU A 13 -21.26 -2.05 5.22
N PRO A 14 -21.46 -2.83 6.31
CA PRO A 14 -21.23 -2.33 7.67
C PRO A 14 -19.77 -1.98 7.95
N ILE A 15 -18.83 -2.59 7.23
CA ILE A 15 -17.39 -2.30 7.33
C ILE A 15 -17.08 -1.05 6.50
N TRP A 16 -17.58 -0.99 5.27
CA TRP A 16 -17.28 0.11 4.35
C TRP A 16 -17.86 1.43 4.83
N ARG A 17 -19.04 1.42 5.46
CA ARG A 17 -19.56 2.63 6.12
C ARG A 17 -18.61 3.18 7.18
N LYS A 18 -17.94 2.31 7.95
CA LYS A 18 -16.92 2.74 8.93
C LYS A 18 -15.67 3.30 8.26
N ILE A 19 -15.29 2.80 7.09
CA ILE A 19 -14.20 3.37 6.30
C ILE A 19 -14.56 4.80 5.90
N PHE A 20 -15.71 5.01 5.27
CA PHE A 20 -16.12 6.32 4.78
C PHE A 20 -16.41 7.33 5.90
N ASP A 21 -16.85 6.85 7.06
CA ASP A 21 -17.07 7.70 8.25
C ASP A 21 -15.79 7.97 9.06
N HIS A 22 -14.65 7.42 8.66
CA HIS A 22 -13.40 7.49 9.43
C HIS A 22 -12.85 8.94 9.53
N PRO A 23 -12.37 9.39 10.70
CA PRO A 23 -11.85 10.75 10.90
C PRO A 23 -10.78 11.17 9.89
N PHE A 24 -9.86 10.26 9.52
CA PHE A 24 -8.84 10.51 8.49
C PHE A 24 -9.44 11.10 7.20
N LEU A 25 -10.49 10.49 6.65
CA LEU A 25 -11.08 10.93 5.37
C LEU A 25 -11.85 12.25 5.52
N LYS A 26 -12.53 12.45 6.66
CA LYS A 26 -13.21 13.71 6.98
C LYS A 26 -12.23 14.87 7.09
N GLU A 27 -11.13 14.66 7.79
CA GLU A 27 -10.09 15.67 7.94
C GLU A 27 -9.31 15.94 6.65
N ILE A 28 -9.17 14.94 5.76
CA ILE A 28 -8.68 15.15 4.39
C ILE A 28 -9.61 16.08 3.60
N LYS A 29 -10.92 15.80 3.65
CA LYS A 29 -11.93 16.63 2.99
C LYS A 29 -11.91 18.06 3.51
N ASP A 30 -11.87 18.23 4.82
CA ASP A 30 -11.91 19.53 5.50
C ASP A 30 -10.58 20.29 5.45
N GLY A 31 -9.49 19.63 5.03
CA GLY A 31 -8.17 20.26 4.97
C GLY A 31 -7.47 20.35 6.32
N THR A 32 -7.91 19.59 7.32
CA THR A 32 -7.47 19.71 8.72
C THR A 32 -6.60 18.55 9.20
N LEU A 33 -6.42 17.50 8.39
CA LEU A 33 -5.56 16.37 8.77
C LEU A 33 -4.15 16.88 9.06
N PRO A 34 -3.46 16.42 10.12
CA PRO A 34 -2.07 16.78 10.33
C PRO A 34 -1.17 16.27 9.19
N LEU A 35 -0.25 17.11 8.72
CA LEU A 35 0.62 16.78 7.60
C LEU A 35 1.43 15.51 7.86
N GLU A 36 1.93 15.31 9.08
CA GLU A 36 2.71 14.13 9.44
C GLU A 36 1.89 12.83 9.42
N THR A 37 0.58 12.92 9.64
CA THR A 37 -0.35 11.78 9.48
C THR A 37 -0.51 11.42 8.01
N PHE A 38 -0.62 12.43 7.14
CA PHE A 38 -0.68 12.21 5.70
C PHE A 38 0.64 11.67 5.14
N GLN A 39 1.78 12.19 5.59
CA GLN A 39 3.10 11.68 5.23
C GLN A 39 3.27 10.20 5.64
N TYR A 40 2.83 9.84 6.85
CA TYR A 40 2.83 8.46 7.29
C TYR A 40 1.97 7.57 6.39
N TYR A 41 0.75 8.01 6.06
CA TYR A 41 -0.14 7.29 5.14
C TYR A 41 0.54 7.05 3.78
N LEU A 42 1.09 8.10 3.18
CA LEU A 42 1.79 8.04 1.88
C LEU A 42 2.95 7.03 1.88
N ALA A 43 3.73 6.97 2.95
CA ALA A 43 4.82 5.99 3.07
C ALA A 43 4.29 4.55 3.22
N GLN A 44 3.23 4.34 4.01
CA GLN A 44 2.62 3.02 4.16
C GLN A 44 1.93 2.54 2.88
N ASP A 45 1.26 3.44 2.16
CA ASP A 45 0.56 3.13 0.90
C ASP A 45 1.56 2.69 -0.18
N TYR A 46 2.69 3.39 -0.29
CA TYR A 46 3.79 2.98 -1.16
C TYR A 46 4.28 1.55 -0.88
N LEU A 47 4.43 1.18 0.39
CA LEU A 47 4.83 -0.17 0.79
C LEU A 47 3.74 -1.21 0.58
N TYR A 48 2.46 -0.83 0.72
CA TYR A 48 1.30 -1.68 0.46
C TYR A 48 1.22 -2.03 -1.03
N LEU A 49 1.39 -1.04 -1.92
CA LEU A 49 1.30 -1.21 -3.36
C LEU A 49 2.36 -2.15 -3.93
N GLU A 50 3.53 -2.23 -3.30
CA GLU A 50 4.52 -3.27 -3.63
C GLU A 50 3.95 -4.68 -3.37
N GLY A 51 3.31 -4.89 -2.21
CA GLY A 51 2.66 -6.15 -1.84
C GLY A 51 1.46 -6.48 -2.72
N PHE A 52 0.63 -5.48 -3.02
CA PHE A 52 -0.48 -5.60 -3.96
C PHE A 52 0.04 -6.05 -5.32
N GLY A 53 1.00 -5.33 -5.91
CA GLY A 53 1.57 -5.66 -7.21
C GLY A 53 2.19 -7.06 -7.28
N ARG A 54 2.89 -7.49 -6.23
CA ARG A 54 3.40 -8.88 -6.12
C ARG A 54 2.27 -9.91 -6.12
N THR A 55 1.19 -9.64 -5.39
CA THR A 55 0.02 -10.52 -5.33
C THR A 55 -0.63 -10.64 -6.71
N VAL A 56 -0.81 -9.54 -7.44
CA VAL A 56 -1.37 -9.60 -8.80
C VAL A 56 -0.42 -10.36 -9.74
N ALA A 57 0.89 -10.19 -9.63
CA ALA A 57 1.87 -10.95 -10.42
C ALA A 57 1.82 -12.46 -10.14
N MET A 58 1.58 -12.87 -8.88
CA MET A 58 1.38 -14.27 -8.54
C MET A 58 0.05 -14.82 -9.07
N ALA A 59 -1.02 -14.01 -9.06
CA ALA A 59 -2.28 -14.38 -9.68
C ALA A 59 -2.12 -14.56 -11.20
N LEU A 60 -1.38 -13.67 -11.86
CA LEU A 60 -1.03 -13.80 -13.27
C LEU A 60 -0.35 -15.14 -13.60
N ALA A 61 0.63 -15.53 -12.79
CA ALA A 61 1.35 -16.78 -12.98
C ALA A 61 0.45 -18.03 -12.85
N LYS A 62 -0.72 -17.89 -12.23
CA LYS A 62 -1.71 -18.95 -12.04
C LYS A 62 -2.84 -18.94 -13.09
N ALA A 63 -2.83 -18.02 -14.06
CA ALA A 63 -3.86 -17.92 -15.08
C ALA A 63 -4.01 -19.23 -15.88
N PRO A 64 -5.22 -19.82 -15.98
CA PRO A 64 -5.42 -21.14 -16.61
C PRO A 64 -5.37 -21.08 -18.14
N ASN A 65 -5.51 -19.90 -18.74
CA ASN A 65 -5.53 -19.71 -20.18
C ASN A 65 -5.05 -18.29 -20.56
N SER A 66 -4.78 -18.08 -21.85
CA SER A 66 -4.28 -16.80 -22.38
C SER A 66 -5.27 -15.65 -22.18
N GLN A 67 -6.57 -15.91 -22.17
CA GLN A 67 -7.58 -14.86 -21.97
C GLN A 67 -7.49 -14.34 -20.54
N THR A 68 -7.56 -15.22 -19.54
CA THR A 68 -7.41 -14.85 -18.12
C THR A 68 -6.07 -14.18 -17.85
N PHE A 69 -5.00 -14.63 -18.51
CA PHE A 69 -3.69 -13.96 -18.41
C PHE A 69 -3.75 -12.52 -18.92
N GLN A 70 -4.32 -12.29 -20.12
CA GLN A 70 -4.44 -10.93 -20.67
C GLN A 70 -5.33 -10.05 -19.79
N ASP A 71 -6.46 -10.57 -19.33
CA ASP A 71 -7.40 -9.86 -18.45
C ASP A 71 -6.72 -9.40 -17.15
N LEU A 72 -5.88 -10.26 -16.55
CA LEU A 72 -5.09 -9.94 -15.36
C LEU A 72 -3.84 -9.09 -15.66
N ALA A 73 -3.26 -9.17 -16.85
CA ALA A 73 -2.01 -8.50 -17.19
C ALA A 73 -2.20 -6.99 -17.26
N HIS A 74 -3.34 -6.56 -17.77
CA HIS A 74 -3.75 -5.16 -17.74
C HIS A 74 -3.97 -4.65 -16.29
N ARG A 75 -4.16 -5.54 -15.31
CA ARG A 75 -4.37 -5.21 -13.89
C ARG A 75 -3.07 -5.20 -13.07
N VAL A 76 -2.03 -5.95 -13.47
CA VAL A 76 -0.66 -5.82 -12.90
C VAL A 76 -0.06 -4.45 -13.20
N MET A 77 -0.53 -3.85 -14.28
CA MET A 77 -0.25 -2.48 -14.64
C MET A 77 -1.42 -1.58 -14.20
N THR A 78 -1.58 -1.37 -12.90
CA THR A 78 -2.01 -0.05 -12.40
C THR A 78 -0.76 0.83 -12.18
N PRO A 79 -0.05 1.28 -13.25
CA PRO A 79 1.09 2.20 -13.12
C PRO A 79 0.64 3.60 -12.71
N VAL A 80 -0.66 3.80 -12.47
CA VAL A 80 -1.31 5.09 -12.28
C VAL A 80 -0.90 5.72 -10.94
N GLU A 81 -0.55 4.92 -9.93
CA GLU A 81 -0.27 5.44 -8.59
C GLU A 81 1.20 5.84 -8.37
N ARG A 82 2.19 5.28 -9.07
CA ARG A 82 3.60 5.69 -8.85
C ARG A 82 3.88 7.14 -9.25
N PRO A 83 3.40 7.65 -10.41
CA PRO A 83 3.54 9.07 -10.75
C PRO A 83 2.76 9.98 -9.81
N LEU A 84 1.57 9.56 -9.35
CA LEU A 84 0.80 10.29 -8.33
C LEU A 84 1.58 10.38 -7.02
N HIS A 85 2.12 9.25 -6.54
CA HIS A 85 2.97 9.18 -5.35
C HIS A 85 4.18 10.08 -5.47
N HIS A 86 4.87 10.12 -6.62
CA HIS A 86 6.02 11.00 -6.81
C HIS A 86 5.64 12.48 -6.64
N LYS A 87 4.50 12.89 -7.20
CA LYS A 87 4.00 14.26 -7.06
C LYS A 87 3.61 14.58 -5.61
N LEU A 88 2.81 13.70 -5.00
CA LEU A 88 2.33 13.88 -3.64
C LEU A 88 3.47 13.82 -2.61
N PHE A 89 4.48 12.97 -2.82
CA PHE A 89 5.68 12.92 -1.99
C PHE A 89 6.40 14.26 -2.02
N ALA A 90 6.68 14.80 -3.21
CA ALA A 90 7.38 16.07 -3.35
C ALA A 90 6.62 17.22 -2.65
N GLU A 91 5.30 17.28 -2.81
CA GLU A 91 4.47 18.32 -2.19
C GLU A 91 4.27 18.13 -0.69
N ALA A 92 4.27 16.88 -0.21
CA ALA A 92 4.24 16.55 1.21
C ALA A 92 5.63 16.67 1.87
N GLY A 93 6.69 16.98 1.13
CA GLY A 93 8.06 17.06 1.65
C GLY A 93 8.69 15.70 1.98
N LEU A 94 8.26 14.64 1.29
CA LEU A 94 8.84 13.29 1.35
C LEU A 94 9.66 12.99 0.11
N THR A 95 10.67 12.13 0.27
CA THR A 95 11.39 11.49 -0.83
C THR A 95 10.97 10.03 -0.97
N ILE A 96 11.24 9.44 -2.13
CA ILE A 96 11.06 7.99 -2.33
C ILE A 96 11.91 7.19 -1.34
N ALA A 97 13.12 7.67 -1.06
CA ALA A 97 14.01 7.02 -0.10
C ALA A 97 13.42 6.98 1.33
N ASP A 98 12.66 8.02 1.71
CA ASP A 98 11.95 8.02 3.00
C ASP A 98 10.90 6.90 3.04
N ALA A 99 10.11 6.74 1.98
CA ALA A 99 9.12 5.67 1.87
C ALA A 99 9.76 4.27 1.82
N GLU A 100 10.86 4.09 1.09
CA GLU A 100 11.59 2.82 0.99
C GLU A 100 12.27 2.41 2.30
N SER A 101 12.70 3.39 3.11
CA SER A 101 13.32 3.13 4.41
C SER A 101 12.30 2.93 5.54
N ALA A 102 11.02 3.22 5.30
CA ALA A 102 9.96 3.02 6.28
C ALA A 102 9.71 1.53 6.54
N VAL A 103 9.26 1.23 7.76
CA VAL A 103 8.85 -0.12 8.16
C VAL A 103 7.33 -0.23 7.98
N ARG A 104 6.86 -1.30 7.35
CA ARG A 104 5.41 -1.59 7.28
C ARG A 104 4.84 -1.71 8.69
N SER A 105 3.72 -1.03 8.94
CA SER A 105 2.99 -1.13 10.20
C SER A 105 2.46 -2.55 10.43
N PRO A 106 2.13 -2.93 11.68
CA PRO A 106 1.48 -4.21 11.95
C PRO A 106 0.24 -4.47 11.09
N ALA A 107 -0.63 -3.46 10.91
CA ALA A 107 -1.82 -3.58 10.07
C ALA A 107 -1.46 -3.76 8.59
N ASN A 108 -0.51 -3.00 8.07
CA ASN A 108 -0.07 -3.09 6.66
C ASN A 108 0.60 -4.45 6.37
N THR A 109 1.48 -4.91 7.27
CA THR A 109 2.09 -6.24 7.16
C THR A 109 1.02 -7.33 7.15
N ALA A 110 0.08 -7.30 8.09
CA ALA A 110 -1.00 -8.30 8.15
C ALA A 110 -1.87 -8.30 6.89
N TYR A 111 -2.13 -7.11 6.31
CA TYR A 111 -2.92 -7.00 5.08
C TYR A 111 -2.16 -7.57 3.87
N VAL A 112 -0.90 -7.19 3.68
CA VAL A 112 -0.07 -7.71 2.59
C VAL A 112 0.13 -9.22 2.72
N ASP A 113 0.39 -9.71 3.92
CA ASP A 113 0.56 -11.15 4.18
C ASP A 113 -0.73 -11.92 3.90
N HIS A 114 -1.89 -11.38 4.25
CA HIS A 114 -3.20 -11.96 3.89
C HIS A 114 -3.35 -12.10 2.36
N MET A 115 -3.04 -11.05 1.59
CA MET A 115 -3.12 -11.10 0.13
C MET A 115 -2.16 -12.13 -0.46
N LEU A 116 -0.89 -12.10 -0.03
CA LEU A 116 0.14 -13.03 -0.49
C LEU A 116 -0.17 -14.48 -0.10
N GLN A 117 -0.65 -14.72 1.12
CA GLN A 117 -1.07 -16.03 1.58
C GLN A 117 -2.26 -16.53 0.76
N THR A 118 -3.26 -15.67 0.53
CA THR A 118 -4.47 -16.02 -0.23
C THR A 118 -4.09 -16.46 -1.65
N VAL A 119 -3.32 -15.64 -2.36
CA VAL A 119 -2.88 -15.99 -3.72
C VAL A 119 -1.92 -17.17 -3.74
N SER A 120 -1.16 -17.44 -2.67
CA SER A 120 -0.25 -18.59 -2.61
C SER A 120 -0.99 -19.90 -2.43
N LEU A 121 -1.89 -19.95 -1.44
CA LEU A 121 -2.49 -21.18 -0.93
C LEU A 121 -3.86 -21.49 -1.53
N HIS A 122 -4.53 -20.51 -2.14
CA HIS A 122 -5.86 -20.67 -2.71
C HIS A 122 -5.87 -20.48 -4.24
N GLY A 123 -7.06 -20.63 -4.82
CA GLY A 123 -7.33 -20.44 -6.24
C GLY A 123 -7.37 -18.96 -6.66
N LEU A 124 -7.58 -18.74 -7.96
CA LEU A 124 -7.66 -17.39 -8.54
C LEU A 124 -8.88 -16.61 -8.04
N GLY A 125 -10.02 -17.28 -7.82
CA GLY A 125 -11.21 -16.65 -7.27
C GLY A 125 -10.93 -15.97 -5.94
N PRO A 126 -10.46 -16.70 -4.91
CA PRO A 126 -10.12 -16.12 -3.62
C PRO A 126 -9.05 -15.02 -3.70
N ALA A 127 -8.04 -15.17 -4.57
CA ALA A 127 -7.03 -14.14 -4.78
C ALA A 127 -7.63 -12.84 -5.35
N ALA A 128 -8.50 -12.95 -6.35
CA ALA A 128 -9.20 -11.80 -6.93
C ALA A 128 -10.12 -11.13 -5.91
N ALA A 129 -10.85 -11.93 -5.13
CA ALA A 129 -11.73 -11.45 -4.07
C ALA A 129 -10.94 -10.74 -2.95
N ALA A 130 -9.73 -11.19 -2.62
CA ALA A 130 -8.84 -10.49 -1.68
C ALA A 130 -8.35 -9.14 -2.20
N LEU A 131 -8.13 -9.00 -3.51
CA LEU A 131 -7.59 -7.78 -4.13
C LEU A 131 -8.65 -6.72 -4.41
N LEU A 132 -9.90 -7.12 -4.63
CA LEU A 132 -10.98 -6.23 -5.08
C LEU A 132 -11.36 -5.09 -4.10
N PRO A 133 -11.37 -5.27 -2.76
CA PRO A 133 -11.79 -4.20 -1.86
C PRO A 133 -10.99 -2.90 -2.01
N CYS A 134 -9.66 -2.97 -2.17
CA CYS A 134 -8.80 -1.79 -2.30
C CYS A 134 -9.23 -0.85 -3.44
N PRO A 135 -9.20 -1.24 -4.73
CA PRO A 135 -9.59 -0.33 -5.80
C PRO A 135 -11.06 0.10 -5.69
N TRP A 136 -11.95 -0.74 -5.13
CA TRP A 136 -13.37 -0.43 -5.04
C TRP A 136 -13.68 0.60 -3.96
N THR A 137 -13.15 0.46 -2.74
CA THR A 137 -13.35 1.46 -1.67
C THR A 137 -12.75 2.80 -2.08
N TYR A 138 -11.57 2.81 -2.71
CA TYR A 138 -10.93 4.03 -3.20
C TYR A 138 -11.69 4.68 -4.35
N HIS A 139 -12.28 3.90 -5.26
CA HIS A 139 -13.16 4.44 -6.31
C HIS A 139 -14.38 5.16 -5.72
N LEU A 140 -14.96 4.63 -4.64
CA LEU A 140 -16.13 5.21 -3.98
C LEU A 140 -15.83 6.48 -3.18
N LEU A 141 -14.55 6.80 -2.92
CA LEU A 141 -14.18 8.07 -2.27
C LEU A 141 -14.66 9.30 -3.05
N LYS A 142 -14.86 9.19 -4.37
CA LYS A 142 -15.43 10.27 -5.19
C LYS A 142 -16.80 10.71 -4.69
N ASP A 143 -17.62 9.74 -4.26
CA ASP A 143 -19.01 9.95 -3.86
C ASP A 143 -19.10 10.16 -2.33
N GLU A 144 -18.28 9.45 -1.56
CA GLU A 144 -18.34 9.44 -0.08
C GLU A 144 -17.54 10.58 0.57
N VAL A 145 -16.46 11.05 -0.06
CA VAL A 145 -15.57 12.12 0.47
C VAL A 145 -15.57 13.33 -0.46
N GLY A 146 -15.42 13.09 -1.76
CA GLY A 146 -15.33 14.12 -2.80
C GLY A 146 -14.07 14.98 -2.73
N GLN A 147 -14.06 16.07 -3.49
CA GLN A 147 -12.90 16.95 -3.67
C GLN A 147 -12.59 17.77 -2.40
N SER A 148 -11.32 17.81 -1.98
CA SER A 148 -10.83 18.74 -0.94
C SER A 148 -10.35 20.06 -1.57
N GLU A 149 -10.57 21.18 -0.87
CA GLU A 149 -10.08 22.51 -1.28
C GLU A 149 -8.64 22.78 -0.81
N HIS A 150 -8.11 21.96 0.10
CA HIS A 150 -6.73 22.09 0.57
C HIS A 150 -5.74 21.76 -0.57
N PRO A 151 -4.67 22.54 -0.82
CA PRO A 151 -3.81 22.35 -2.00
C PRO A 151 -3.23 20.94 -2.15
N LEU A 152 -2.72 20.35 -1.07
CA LEU A 152 -2.15 18.98 -1.09
C LEU A 152 -3.24 17.90 -1.16
N TYR A 153 -4.19 17.89 -0.21
CA TYR A 153 -5.26 16.89 -0.15
C TYR A 153 -6.23 16.97 -1.32
N GLY A 154 -6.42 18.15 -1.89
CA GLY A 154 -7.16 18.39 -3.12
C GLY A 154 -6.55 17.64 -4.29
N GLN A 155 -5.22 17.59 -4.38
CA GLN A 155 -4.57 16.81 -5.44
C GLN A 155 -4.77 15.31 -5.24
N TRP A 156 -4.63 14.82 -4.02
CA TRP A 156 -4.89 13.41 -3.71
C TRP A 156 -6.35 13.02 -4.00
N THR A 157 -7.32 13.79 -3.51
CA THR A 157 -8.75 13.55 -3.77
C THR A 157 -9.12 13.66 -5.25
N SER A 158 -8.49 14.57 -6.01
CA SER A 158 -8.78 14.76 -7.43
C SER A 158 -8.51 13.52 -8.27
N PHE A 159 -7.53 12.70 -7.87
CA PHE A 159 -7.21 11.46 -8.55
C PHE A 159 -8.39 10.48 -8.53
N TYR A 160 -9.05 10.36 -7.38
CA TYR A 160 -10.17 9.45 -7.19
C TYR A 160 -11.47 10.05 -7.73
N VAL A 161 -11.69 11.36 -7.56
CA VAL A 161 -12.87 12.08 -8.07
C VAL A 161 -12.95 12.06 -9.60
N GLN A 162 -11.81 12.06 -10.29
CA GLN A 162 -11.76 11.98 -11.76
C GLN A 162 -12.10 10.60 -12.32
N GLY A 163 -12.47 9.63 -11.48
CA GLY A 163 -12.95 8.32 -11.93
C GLY A 163 -11.86 7.42 -12.53
N LEU A 164 -10.59 7.71 -12.27
CA LEU A 164 -9.45 6.98 -12.86
C LEU A 164 -9.44 5.48 -12.50
N LEU A 165 -10.18 5.08 -11.47
CA LEU A 165 -10.32 3.69 -11.04
C LEU A 165 -11.56 2.97 -11.61
N GLU A 166 -12.49 3.64 -12.26
CA GLU A 166 -13.78 3.06 -12.68
C GLU A 166 -13.61 1.79 -13.53
N GLY A 167 -12.88 1.89 -14.63
CA GLY A 167 -12.62 0.73 -15.49
C GLY A 167 -11.82 -0.37 -14.80
N SER A 168 -10.95 -0.03 -13.84
CA SER A 168 -10.21 -1.01 -13.05
C SER A 168 -11.13 -1.78 -12.10
N VAL A 169 -12.04 -1.08 -11.42
CA VAL A 169 -13.03 -1.67 -10.51
C VAL A 169 -14.00 -2.55 -11.27
N GLU A 170 -14.54 -2.09 -12.41
CA GLU A 170 -15.41 -2.90 -13.26
C GLU A 170 -14.70 -4.18 -13.73
N ALA A 171 -13.44 -4.07 -14.14
CA ALA A 171 -12.66 -5.23 -14.56
C ALA A 171 -12.41 -6.23 -13.42
N TRP A 172 -12.13 -5.76 -12.18
CA TRP A 172 -11.96 -6.62 -11.02
C TRP A 172 -13.29 -7.28 -10.60
N ARG A 173 -14.39 -6.53 -10.59
CA ARG A 173 -15.74 -7.05 -10.28
C ARG A 173 -16.12 -8.14 -11.27
N GLY A 174 -15.98 -7.89 -12.57
CA GLY A 174 -16.27 -8.87 -13.62
C GLY A 174 -15.39 -10.12 -13.51
N PHE A 175 -14.13 -9.98 -13.10
CA PHE A 175 -13.27 -11.15 -12.88
C PHE A 175 -13.69 -11.97 -11.66
N VAL A 176 -14.07 -11.33 -10.56
CA VAL A 176 -14.61 -12.01 -9.38
C VAL A 176 -15.92 -12.73 -9.73
N ASP A 177 -16.80 -12.09 -10.50
CA ASP A 177 -18.06 -12.70 -10.95
C ASP A 177 -17.79 -13.92 -11.83
N GLN A 178 -16.88 -13.82 -12.80
CA GLN A 178 -16.50 -14.94 -13.67
C GLN A 178 -15.93 -16.12 -12.87
N MET A 179 -15.05 -15.86 -11.90
CA MET A 179 -14.51 -16.93 -11.05
C MET A 179 -15.59 -17.56 -10.16
N ALA A 180 -16.59 -16.79 -9.75
CA ALA A 180 -17.70 -17.29 -8.96
C ALA A 180 -18.66 -18.17 -9.77
N ASP A 181 -18.87 -17.90 -11.06
CA ASP A 181 -19.76 -18.67 -11.94
C ASP A 181 -19.32 -20.14 -12.06
N ASP A 182 -18.01 -20.39 -12.08
CA ASP A 182 -17.42 -21.74 -12.19
C ASP A 182 -17.12 -22.39 -10.81
N ALA A 183 -17.28 -21.64 -9.71
CA ALA A 183 -16.85 -22.06 -8.39
C ALA A 183 -17.86 -22.96 -7.65
N GLY A 184 -17.34 -23.97 -6.96
CA GLY A 184 -18.10 -24.73 -5.96
C GLY A 184 -18.29 -23.95 -4.66
N GLN A 185 -19.19 -24.42 -3.80
CA GLN A 185 -19.53 -23.76 -2.52
C GLN A 185 -18.31 -23.48 -1.61
N VAL A 186 -17.34 -24.40 -1.59
CA VAL A 186 -16.10 -24.22 -0.80
C VAL A 186 -15.27 -23.05 -1.31
N GLU A 187 -15.17 -22.89 -2.63
CA GLU A 187 -14.41 -21.80 -3.24
C GLU A 187 -15.14 -20.46 -3.12
N LEU A 188 -16.46 -20.45 -3.31
CA LEU A 188 -17.29 -19.26 -3.07
C LEU A 188 -17.15 -18.75 -1.62
N GLU A 189 -17.12 -19.65 -0.64
CA GLU A 189 -16.90 -19.26 0.74
C GLU A 189 -15.47 -18.74 0.98
N ALA A 190 -14.46 -19.35 0.36
CA ALA A 190 -13.10 -18.82 0.42
C ALA A 190 -12.98 -17.43 -0.21
N MET A 191 -13.67 -17.17 -1.32
CA MET A 191 -13.77 -15.84 -1.95
C MET A 191 -14.41 -14.83 -1.01
N ARG A 192 -15.53 -15.20 -0.38
CA ARG A 192 -16.22 -14.36 0.61
C ARG A 192 -15.31 -14.02 1.78
N GLN A 193 -14.67 -15.01 2.40
CA GLN A 193 -13.77 -14.78 3.52
C GLN A 193 -12.58 -13.90 3.14
N ALA A 194 -12.02 -14.09 1.95
CA ALA A 194 -10.93 -13.27 1.43
C ALA A 194 -11.34 -11.80 1.28
N PHE A 195 -12.48 -11.54 0.64
CA PHE A 195 -13.03 -10.20 0.45
C PHE A 195 -13.37 -9.50 1.76
N MET A 196 -14.02 -10.21 2.68
CA MET A 196 -14.39 -9.66 3.99
C MET A 196 -13.16 -9.36 4.84
N THR A 197 -12.12 -10.19 4.77
CA THR A 197 -10.86 -9.97 5.49
C THR A 197 -10.12 -8.76 4.95
N SER A 198 -10.00 -8.63 3.62
CA SER A 198 -9.43 -7.43 2.99
C SER A 198 -10.22 -6.18 3.33
N SER A 199 -11.56 -6.22 3.35
CA SER A 199 -12.40 -5.09 3.76
C SER A 199 -12.13 -4.66 5.22
N ARG A 200 -11.88 -5.61 6.13
CA ARG A 200 -11.49 -5.28 7.52
C ARG A 200 -10.11 -4.63 7.56
N TYR A 201 -9.17 -5.13 6.76
CA TYR A 201 -7.84 -4.56 6.69
C TYR A 201 -7.82 -3.17 6.05
N GLU A 202 -8.69 -2.88 5.08
CA GLU A 202 -8.91 -1.51 4.59
C GLU A 202 -9.23 -0.55 5.74
N PHE A 203 -10.23 -0.89 6.57
CA PHE A 203 -10.55 -0.10 7.77
C PHE A 203 -9.35 0.03 8.72
N MET A 204 -8.65 -1.09 8.99
CA MET A 204 -7.47 -1.07 9.86
C MET A 204 -6.31 -0.26 9.28
N PHE A 205 -6.22 -0.12 7.96
CA PHE A 205 -5.20 0.69 7.29
C PHE A 205 -5.43 2.17 7.57
N TRP A 206 -6.68 2.65 7.47
CA TRP A 206 -7.05 4.02 7.84
C TRP A 206 -6.81 4.30 9.32
N GLU A 207 -7.18 3.36 10.20
CA GLU A 207 -6.96 3.48 11.64
C GLU A 207 -5.47 3.50 11.97
N ALA A 208 -4.67 2.64 11.32
CA ALA A 208 -3.22 2.61 11.48
C ALA A 208 -2.56 3.90 10.98
N ALA A 209 -3.04 4.45 9.86
CA ALA A 209 -2.57 5.73 9.34
C ALA A 209 -2.84 6.87 10.32
N TYR A 210 -4.08 6.99 10.79
CA TYR A 210 -4.50 8.07 11.68
C TYR A 210 -3.76 8.07 13.02
N ASN A 211 -3.49 6.88 13.56
CA ASN A 211 -2.70 6.71 14.78
C ASN A 211 -1.19 6.60 14.53
N ARG A 212 -0.74 6.67 13.27
CA ARG A 212 0.66 6.47 12.84
C ARG A 212 1.28 5.22 13.45
N GLN A 213 0.56 4.09 13.37
CA GLN A 213 0.84 2.84 14.07
C GLN A 213 2.27 2.35 13.84
N GLN A 214 2.94 1.95 14.91
CA GLN A 214 4.26 1.32 14.85
C GLN A 214 4.21 -0.07 15.49
N TRP A 215 5.22 -0.87 15.21
CA TRP A 215 5.45 -2.08 15.99
C TRP A 215 5.68 -1.70 17.47
N PRO A 216 5.00 -2.36 18.43
CA PRO A 216 5.14 -2.04 19.85
C PRO A 216 6.49 -2.50 20.42
N VAL A 217 7.24 -3.31 19.66
CA VAL A 217 8.56 -3.81 19.99
C VAL A 217 9.49 -3.52 18.82
N GLY A 218 10.65 -2.93 19.10
CA GLY A 218 11.56 -2.46 18.06
C GLY A 218 12.64 -3.46 17.68
N TYR A 219 13.07 -3.40 16.42
CA TYR A 219 14.50 -3.46 16.12
C TYR A 219 15.06 -2.05 16.32
N ALA A 220 16.13 -1.90 17.09
CA ALA A 220 16.94 -0.69 17.03
C ALA A 220 17.47 -0.60 15.58
N SER A 221 16.87 0.27 14.77
CA SER A 221 17.34 0.56 13.42
C SER A 221 18.83 0.93 13.49
N ARG A 222 19.67 0.31 12.64
CA ARG A 222 21.10 0.61 12.54
C ARG A 222 21.41 2.07 12.21
N ILE A 223 20.40 2.88 11.86
CA ILE A 223 20.53 4.31 11.61
C ILE A 223 20.56 5.13 12.92
N ALA A 224 20.09 4.57 14.05
CA ALA A 224 20.17 5.23 15.35
C ALA A 224 21.62 5.31 15.91
N TYR A 225 22.55 4.49 15.42
CA TYR A 225 23.94 4.49 15.90
C TYR A 225 24.79 5.62 15.31
N ALA A 226 24.41 6.22 14.17
CA ALA A 226 25.19 7.31 13.57
C ALA A 226 25.17 8.61 14.40
N TYR A 227 24.19 8.77 15.30
CA TYR A 227 24.11 9.94 16.19
C TYR A 227 24.37 9.65 17.68
N LEU A 228 24.42 8.37 18.09
CA LEU A 228 24.68 7.98 19.47
C LEU A 228 26.15 7.64 19.77
N ASP A 229 26.98 7.34 18.76
CA ASP A 229 28.40 7.02 18.97
C ASP A 229 29.30 8.23 19.29
N LEU A 230 28.81 9.47 19.14
CA LEU A 230 29.55 10.67 19.57
C LEU A 230 29.33 11.04 21.04
N ALA A 231 28.34 10.45 21.72
CA ALA A 231 28.04 10.77 23.11
C ALA A 231 28.59 9.75 24.13
N ILE A 232 28.94 8.53 23.70
CA ILE A 232 29.31 7.43 24.60
C ILE A 232 30.83 7.22 24.72
N LEU A 233 31.63 7.68 23.77
CA LEU A 233 33.08 7.68 23.90
C LEU A 233 33.55 9.06 24.36
N GLY A 234 33.67 9.24 25.67
CA GLY A 234 34.25 10.41 26.33
C GLY A 234 35.73 10.66 26.00
N VAL A 235 36.07 10.76 24.72
CA VAL A 235 37.39 11.11 24.23
C VAL A 235 37.47 12.63 24.18
N LYS A 236 38.04 13.21 25.24
CA LYS A 236 38.51 14.60 25.21
C LYS A 236 39.42 14.77 24.00
N SER A 237 39.03 15.66 23.08
CA SER A 237 39.89 16.12 21.99
C SER A 237 41.16 16.73 22.59
N ASN A 238 42.26 15.98 22.57
CA ASN A 238 43.57 16.48 22.95
C ASN A 238 44.24 17.03 21.69
N LYS A 239 44.21 18.36 21.55
CA LYS A 239 45.04 19.08 20.59
C LYS A 239 46.51 18.99 21.02
N ASN A 240 47.32 18.17 20.36
CA ASN A 240 48.70 18.51 19.97
C ASN A 240 49.47 17.34 19.30
N LYS A 241 50.08 17.66 18.14
CA LYS A 241 51.37 17.17 17.57
C LYS A 241 51.54 15.64 17.40
N SER A 242 52.04 15.04 16.32
CA SER A 242 52.98 15.46 15.26
C SER A 242 53.17 14.28 14.27
N ASN A 243 53.45 14.61 13.00
CA ASN A 243 54.29 13.92 12.00
C ASN A 243 54.30 12.39 11.81
N GLY A 244 54.14 12.00 10.53
CA GLY A 244 54.49 10.70 9.94
C GLY A 244 53.32 10.18 9.12
N GLY A 245 53.30 10.15 7.79
CA GLY A 245 54.37 9.90 6.84
C GLY A 245 54.11 8.54 6.18
N LEU A 246 53.94 8.55 4.85
CA LEU A 246 53.93 7.44 3.90
C LEU A 246 52.67 6.54 3.84
N LEU A 247 52.23 6.00 2.69
CA LEU A 247 52.46 6.19 1.26
C LEU A 247 51.39 5.33 0.55
N CYS A 248 50.80 5.85 -0.53
CA CYS A 248 49.91 5.11 -1.42
C CYS A 248 50.75 4.35 -2.47
N PRO A 249 50.55 3.05 -2.73
CA PRO A 249 51.23 2.38 -3.83
C PRO A 249 50.44 2.54 -5.14
N LYS A 250 51.07 3.23 -6.10
CA LYS A 250 50.70 3.22 -7.53
C LYS A 250 50.89 1.82 -8.10
N ARG A 251 49.88 1.25 -8.77
CA ARG A 251 50.08 0.16 -9.74
C ARG A 251 50.46 0.77 -11.10
N ARG A 252 51.60 0.34 -11.64
CA ARG A 252 52.04 0.60 -13.01
C ARG A 252 51.45 -0.44 -13.96
N SER A 253 51.08 0.03 -15.14
CA SER A 253 50.88 -0.68 -16.39
C SER A 253 52.21 -1.06 -17.05
N THR A 254 52.28 -2.26 -17.62
CA THR A 254 53.11 -2.80 -18.73
C THR A 254 52.80 -4.31 -18.74
N GLU A 255 52.52 -5.03 -19.81
CA GLU A 255 52.53 -4.89 -21.27
C GLU A 255 51.50 -5.88 -21.83
#